data_AF-A0A933ENS2-F1
#
_entry.id   AF-A0A933ENS2-F1
#
_cell.length_a   1.000
_cell.length_b   1.000
_cell.length_c   1.000
_cell.angle_alpha   90.00
_cell.angle_beta   90.00
_cell.angle_gamma   90.00
#
_symmetry.space_group_name_H-M   'P 1'
#
loop_
_entity.id
_entity.type
_entity.pdbx_description
1 polymer ?
#
loop_
_entity_poly.entity_id
_entity_poly.type
_entity_poly.pdbx_seq_one_letter_code
_entity_poly.pdbx_strand_id
1 'polypeptide(L)' 'MTPTLVNAPAHVAIIMDGNGRWAKQRGLPRAAGHKAGTDNLRRVIEAAVELGIRILTIYAFSTENWQRPA' A
#
# COMPACT_ATOMS: atom_id res chain seq x y z
N MET A 1 20.84 -11.48 7.14
CA MET A 1 20.82 -11.09 5.71
C MET A 1 19.67 -11.83 5.07
N THR A 2 18.59 -11.11 4.74
CA THR A 2 17.42 -11.66 4.02
C THR A 2 17.83 -12.00 2.58
N PRO A 3 17.36 -13.11 1.99
CA PRO A 3 17.76 -13.49 0.65
C PRO A 3 17.19 -12.49 -0.36
N THR A 4 18.08 -11.83 -1.10
CA THR A 4 17.72 -11.14 -2.35
C THR A 4 17.15 -12.18 -3.31
N LEU A 5 15.97 -11.92 -3.89
CA LEU A 5 15.39 -12.84 -4.86
C LEU A 5 16.30 -12.92 -6.09
N VAL A 6 16.76 -14.12 -6.41
CA VAL A 6 17.42 -14.42 -7.69
C VAL A 6 16.36 -14.22 -8.77
N ASN A 7 16.35 -13.06 -9.42
CA ASN A 7 15.34 -12.54 -10.37
C ASN A 7 14.17 -11.74 -9.77
N ALA A 8 14.45 -10.82 -8.84
CA ALA A 8 13.47 -9.81 -8.45
C ALA A 8 12.97 -8.99 -9.66
N PRO A 9 11.67 -8.66 -9.75
CA PRO A 9 11.16 -7.73 -10.74
C PRO A 9 11.87 -6.36 -10.60
N ALA A 10 12.23 -5.76 -11.72
CA ALA A 10 12.80 -4.41 -11.72
C ALA A 10 11.79 -3.35 -11.26
N HIS A 11 10.49 -3.58 -11.52
CA HIS A 11 9.40 -2.66 -11.22
C HIS A 11 8.16 -3.44 -10.76
N VAL A 12 7.59 -3.03 -9.63
CA VAL A 12 6.29 -3.49 -9.14
C VAL A 12 5.35 -2.30 -8.98
N ALA A 13 4.10 -2.44 -9.42
CA ALA A 13 3.03 -1.49 -9.16
C ALA A 13 1.99 -2.11 -8.22
N ILE A 14 1.57 -1.36 -7.20
CA ILE A 14 0.59 -1.81 -6.20
C ILE A 14 -0.60 -0.84 -6.18
N ILE A 15 -1.80 -1.41 -6.26
CA ILE A 15 -3.05 -0.68 -5.96
C ILE A 15 -3.42 -0.95 -4.51
N MET A 16 -3.36 0.07 -3.67
CA MET A 16 -3.68 -0.05 -2.24
C MET A 16 -5.19 0.06 -2.02
N ASP A 17 -5.92 -1.02 -2.25
CA ASP A 17 -7.35 -1.10 -1.95
C ASP A 17 -7.62 -1.72 -0.56
N GLY A 18 -8.81 -1.45 -0.02
CA GLY A 18 -9.32 -2.16 1.15
C GLY A 18 -9.22 -1.42 2.48
N ASN A 19 -8.54 -0.28 2.56
CA ASN A 19 -8.42 0.53 3.78
C ASN A 19 -9.78 0.83 4.45
N GLY A 20 -10.78 1.21 3.66
CA GLY A 20 -12.14 1.45 4.16
C GLY A 20 -12.85 0.17 4.64
N ARG A 21 -12.67 -0.97 3.93
CA ARG A 21 -13.21 -2.27 4.35
C ARG A 21 -12.57 -2.75 5.65
N TRP A 22 -11.25 -2.57 5.77
CA TRP A 22 -10.48 -2.89 6.97
C TRP A 22 -10.98 -2.13 8.21
N ALA A 23 -11.27 -0.84 8.06
CA ALA A 23 -11.84 -0.02 9.14
C ALA A 23 -13.26 -0.48 9.50
N LYS A 24 -14.12 -0.69 8.49
CA LYS A 24 -15.51 -1.13 8.69
C LYS A 24 -15.59 -2.46 9.45
N GLN A 25 -14.75 -3.44 9.09
CA GLN A 25 -14.70 -4.74 9.77
C GLN A 25 -14.28 -4.65 11.25
N ARG A 26 -13.67 -3.54 11.66
CA ARG A 26 -13.21 -3.27 13.03
C ARG A 26 -14.10 -2.28 13.77
N GLY A 27 -15.22 -1.87 13.19
CA GLY A 27 -16.09 -0.83 13.76
C GLY A 27 -15.41 0.54 13.86
N LEU A 28 -14.38 0.80 13.05
CA LEU A 28 -13.60 2.04 13.09
C LEU A 28 -14.06 3.04 12.01
N PRO A 29 -13.85 4.36 12.23
CA PRO A 29 -14.04 5.36 11.19
C PRO A 29 -13.13 5.11 9.98
N ARG A 30 -13.59 5.50 8.79
CA ARG A 30 -12.83 5.33 7.53
C ARG A 30 -11.42 5.96 7.59
N ALA A 31 -11.28 7.10 8.27
CA ALA A 31 -9.99 7.76 8.49
C ALA A 31 -8.96 6.87 9.19
N ALA A 32 -9.39 6.00 10.12
CA ALA A 32 -8.50 5.04 10.77
C ALA A 32 -7.96 4.00 9.78
N GLY A 33 -8.77 3.60 8.78
CA GLY A 33 -8.34 2.74 7.69
C GLY A 33 -7.31 3.41 6.78
N HIS A 34 -7.48 4.70 6.48
CA HIS A 34 -6.48 5.47 5.74
C HIS A 34 -5.15 5.53 6.49
N LYS A 35 -5.18 5.82 7.80
CA LYS A 35 -3.99 5.82 8.65
C LYS A 35 -3.31 4.45 8.69
N ALA A 36 -4.07 3.38 8.85
CA ALA A 36 -3.52 2.02 8.80
C ALA A 36 -2.87 1.69 7.45
N GLY A 37 -3.46 2.16 6.34
CA GLY A 37 -2.86 2.05 5.01
C GLY A 37 -1.53 2.79 4.90
N THR A 38 -1.44 4.01 5.43
CA THR A 38 -0.20 4.79 5.49
C THR A 38 0.87 4.12 6.37
N ASP A 39 0.48 3.58 7.53
CA ASP A 39 1.43 2.88 8.41
C ASP A 39 1.96 1.60 7.78
N ASN A 40 1.13 0.89 7.00
CA ASN A 40 1.53 -0.32 6.28
C ASN A 40 2.47 -0.04 5.10
N LEU A 41 2.40 1.16 4.51
CA LEU A 41 3.24 1.56 3.38
C LEU A 41 4.73 1.43 3.70
N ARG A 42 5.13 1.77 4.92
CA ARG A 42 6.52 1.65 5.36
C ARG A 42 7.05 0.21 5.22
N ARG A 43 6.26 -0.76 5.67
CA ARG A 43 6.61 -2.19 5.60
C ARG A 43 6.74 -2.67 4.17
N VAL A 44 5.87 -2.19 3.28
CA VAL A 44 5.92 -2.53 1.85
C VAL A 44 7.20 -1.98 1.19
N ILE A 45 7.59 -0.74 1.52
CA ILE A 45 8.83 -0.13 1.01
C ILE A 45 10.05 -0.90 1.52
N GLU A 46 10.10 -1.18 2.83
CA GLU A 46 11.19 -1.96 3.45
C GLU A 46 11.32 -3.34 2.79
N ALA A 47 10.21 -4.05 2.58
CA ALA A 47 10.20 -5.32 1.87
C ALA A 47 10.67 -5.20 0.41
N ALA A 48 10.27 -4.15 -0.31
CA ALA A 48 10.71 -3.95 -1.69
C ALA A 48 12.23 -3.77 -1.78
N VAL A 49 12.83 -3.04 -0.83
CA VAL A 49 14.29 -2.88 -0.73
C VAL A 49 14.96 -4.21 -0.44
N GLU A 50 14.48 -4.96 0.56
CA GLU A 50 15.05 -6.27 0.93
C GLU A 50 14.97 -7.29 -0.22
N LEU A 51 13.90 -7.25 -1.01
CA LEU A 51 13.69 -8.12 -2.16
C LEU A 51 14.50 -7.70 -3.39
N GLY A 52 15.11 -6.52 -3.40
CA GLY A 52 15.87 -6.00 -4.54
C GLY A 52 15.01 -5.38 -5.66
N ILE A 53 13.77 -4.99 -5.36
CA ILE A 53 12.88 -4.30 -6.30
C ILE A 53 13.34 -2.84 -6.43
N ARG A 54 13.69 -2.42 -7.65
CA ARG A 54 14.28 -1.08 -7.88
C ARG A 54 13.24 0.03 -8.02
N ILE A 55 12.06 -0.29 -8.54
CA ILE A 55 10.98 0.68 -8.77
C ILE A 55 9.71 0.15 -8.12
N LEU A 56 9.11 0.96 -7.26
CA LEU A 56 7.83 0.67 -6.64
C LEU A 56 6.86 1.82 -6.95
N THR A 57 5.81 1.53 -7.72
CA THR A 57 4.70 2.47 -7.97
C THR A 57 3.54 2.12 -7.09
N ILE A 58 2.98 3.12 -6.41
CA ILE A 58 1.86 2.90 -5.50
C ILE A 58 0.72 3.81 -5.89
N TYR A 59 -0.42 3.19 -6.19
CA TYR A 59 -1.65 3.90 -6.47
C TYR A 59 -2.37 4.22 -5.16
N ALA A 60 -2.04 5.38 -4.59
CA ALA A 60 -2.59 5.85 -3.32
C ALA A 60 -3.91 6.61 -3.46
N PHE A 61 -4.14 7.25 -4.61
CA PHE A 61 -5.32 8.07 -4.86
C PHE A 61 -5.67 8.12 -6.36
N SER A 62 -6.97 8.08 -6.67
CA SER A 62 -7.49 8.19 -8.04
C SER A 62 -8.16 9.53 -8.29
N THR A 63 -8.25 9.97 -9.55
CA THR A 63 -9.01 11.15 -9.94
C THR A 63 -10.51 11.04 -9.57
N GLU A 64 -11.07 9.83 -9.58
CA GLU A 64 -12.47 9.56 -9.26
C GLU A 64 -12.76 9.64 -7.75
N ASN A 65 -11.74 9.53 -6.90
CA ASN A 65 -11.92 9.67 -5.45
C ASN A 65 -12.32 11.11 -5.06
N TRP A 66 -12.06 12.12 -5.89
CA TRP A 66 -12.52 13.49 -5.67
C TRP A 66 -14.04 13.63 -5.72
N GLN A 67 -14.74 12.72 -6.41
CA GLN A 67 -16.21 12.76 -6.54
C GLN A 67 -16.93 12.00 -5.42
N ARG A 68 -16.19 11.38 -4.49
CA ARG A 68 -16.82 10.68 -3.36
C ARG A 68 -17.35 11.70 -2.35
N PRO A 69 -18.64 11.61 -1.96
CA PRO A 69 -19.21 12.52 -0.99
C PRO A 69 -18.47 12.42 0.36
N ALA A 70 -18.31 13.58 1.00
CA ALA A 70 -17.68 13.74 2.31
C ALA A 70 -18.49 13.07 3.43
#